data_AF-A0A2M8KIB1-F1
#
_entry.id   AF-A0A2M8KIB1-F1
#
_cell.length_a   1.000
_cell.length_b   1.000
_cell.length_c   1.000
_cell.angle_alpha   90.00
_cell.angle_beta   90.00
_cell.angle_gamma   90.00
#
_symmetry.space_group_name_H-M   'P 1'
#
loop_
_entity.id
_entity.type
_entity.pdbx_description
1 polymer ?
#
loop_
_entity_poly.entity_id
_entity_poly.type
_entity_poly.pdbx_seq_one_letter_code
_entity_poly.pdbx_strand_id
1 'polypeptide(L)' 'MKYITIKKAARLLHVAPLTLRNWDKKGFLRAYRNPVNNYRLYRLDQLEEFLRRIERSRARKSSKKIDVF' A
#
# COMPACT_ATOMS: atom_id res chain seq x y z
N MET A 1 3.39 -12.90 -12.23
CA MET A 1 3.53 -11.72 -11.32
C MET A 1 3.35 -10.44 -12.12
N LYS A 2 2.48 -9.53 -11.67
CA LYS A 2 2.21 -8.25 -12.36
C LYS A 2 2.79 -7.09 -11.56
N TYR A 3 3.66 -6.31 -12.19
CA TYR A 3 4.23 -5.10 -11.61
C TYR A 3 3.53 -3.87 -12.18
N ILE A 4 3.29 -2.89 -11.33
CA ILE A 4 2.71 -1.61 -11.72
C ILE A 4 3.57 -0.45 -11.22
N THR A 5 3.52 0.66 -11.95
CA THR A 5 4.27 1.88 -11.59
C THR A 5 3.66 2.53 -10.36
N ILE A 6 4.45 3.37 -9.68
CA ILE A 6 3.98 4.15 -8.53
C ILE A 6 2.70 4.96 -8.81
N LYS A 7 2.52 5.49 -10.03
CA LYS A 7 1.31 6.23 -10.41
C LYS A 7 0.06 5.33 -10.45
N LYS A 8 0.20 4.09 -10.93
CA LYS A 8 -0.91 3.11 -10.94
C LYS A 8 -1.19 2.61 -9.52
N ALA A 9 -0.15 2.30 -8.75
CA ALA A 9 -0.29 1.89 -7.35
C ALA A 9 -0.96 2.98 -6.49
N ALA A 10 -0.59 4.25 -6.68
CA ALA A 10 -1.17 5.39 -5.96
C ALA A 10 -2.68 5.50 -6.20
N ARG A 11 -3.10 5.36 -7.46
CA ARG A 11 -4.52 5.35 -7.84
C ARG A 11 -5.28 4.17 -7.23
N LEU A 12 -4.70 2.97 -7.27
CA LEU A 12 -5.30 1.77 -6.68
C LEU A 12 -5.49 1.89 -5.16
N LEU A 13 -4.55 2.55 -4.48
CA LEU A 13 -4.58 2.74 -3.03
C LEU A 13 -5.30 4.02 -2.60
N HIS A 14 -5.82 4.82 -3.54
CA HIS A 14 -6.43 6.13 -3.27
C HIS A 14 -5.54 7.07 -2.44
N VAL A 15 -4.24 7.10 -2.73
CA VAL A 15 -3.27 8.00 -2.09
C VAL A 15 -2.44 8.76 -3.11
N ALA A 16 -1.78 9.84 -2.68
CA ALA A 16 -0.83 10.54 -3.53
C ALA A 16 0.43 9.67 -3.80
N PRO A 17 1.10 9.79 -4.97
CA PRO A 17 2.37 9.12 -5.23
C PRO A 17 3.46 9.47 -4.19
N LEU A 18 3.43 10.67 -3.62
CA LEU A 18 4.33 11.08 -2.55
C LEU A 18 4.16 10.20 -1.30
N THR A 19 2.92 9.84 -0.95
CA THR A 19 2.62 8.94 0.16
C THR A 19 3.27 7.57 -0.05
N LEU A 20 3.20 7.03 -1.26
CA LEU A 20 3.88 5.76 -1.58
C LEU A 20 5.41 5.86 -1.50
N ARG A 21 6.01 6.98 -1.92
CA ARG A 21 7.45 7.22 -1.77
C ARG A 21 7.85 7.25 -0.29
N ASN A 22 7.03 7.87 0.56
CA ASN A 22 7.25 7.91 1.99
C ASN A 22 7.12 6.54 2.63
N TRP A 23 6.15 5.72 2.21
CA TRP A 23 6.00 4.34 2.70
C TRP A 23 7.13 3.42 2.26
N ASP A 24 7.64 3.59 1.03
CA ASP A 24 8.85 2.92 0.55
C ASP A 24 10.06 3.29 1.41
N LYS A 25 10.28 4.59 1.67
CA LYS A 25 11.36 5.08 2.55
C LYS A 25 11.26 4.53 3.98
N LYS A 26 10.04 4.41 4.52
CA LYS A 26 9.79 3.86 5.86
C LYS A 26 9.78 2.32 5.91
N GLY A 27 9.85 1.64 4.76
CA GLY A 27 9.83 0.17 4.69
C GLY A 27 8.44 -0.46 4.85
N PHE A 28 7.36 0.32 4.96
CA PHE A 28 5.99 -0.22 5.10
C PHE A 28 5.49 -0.91 3.84
N LEU A 29 5.90 -0.39 2.67
CA LEU A 29 5.57 -0.93 1.37
C LEU A 29 6.78 -0.73 0.45
N ARG A 30 7.69 -1.70 0.48
CA ARG A 30 8.93 -1.65 -0.30
C ARG A 30 8.64 -1.76 -1.80
N ALA A 31 9.22 -0.85 -2.56
CA ALA A 31 9.18 -0.89 -4.03
C ALA A 31 10.33 -1.74 -4.58
N TYR A 32 10.05 -2.45 -5.66
CA TYR A 32 11.08 -2.99 -6.53
C TYR A 32 11.64 -1.88 -7.41
N ARG A 33 12.92 -1.97 -7.75
CA ARG A 33 13.59 -1.01 -8.63
C ARG A 33 13.71 -1.60 -10.01
N ASN A 34 13.28 -0.86 -11.02
CA ASN A 34 13.56 -1.22 -12.41
C ASN A 34 15.09 -1.12 -12.63
N PRO A 35 15.75 -2.17 -13.15
CA PRO A 35 17.20 -2.15 -13.35
C PRO A 35 17.67 -1.11 -14.37
N VAL A 36 16.82 -0.68 -15.31
CA VAL A 36 17.19 0.23 -16.40
C VAL A 36 17.08 1.70 -15.99
N ASN A 37 16.05 2.07 -15.23
CA ASN A 37 15.76 3.49 -14.91
C ASN A 37 15.48 3.76 -13.43
N ASN A 38 15.66 2.76 -12.57
CA ASN A 38 15.46 2.85 -11.12
C ASN A 38 14.05 3.29 -10.68
N TYR A 39 13.05 3.17 -11.57
CA TYR A 39 11.67 3.50 -11.24
C TYR A 39 11.12 2.53 -10.19
N ARG A 40 10.26 3.06 -9.32
CA ARG A 40 9.55 2.28 -8.31
C ARG A 40 8.43 1.48 -8.96
N LEU A 41 8.55 0.17 -8.84
CA LEU A 41 7.56 -0.82 -9.25
C LEU A 41 6.99 -1.51 -8.01
N TYR A 42 5.69 -1.73 -8.02
CA TYR A 42 4.98 -2.42 -6.96
C TYR A 42 4.33 -3.67 -7.54
N ARG A 43 4.44 -4.80 -6.85
CA ARG A 43 3.69 -5.98 -7.23
C ARG A 43 2.22 -5.79 -6.89
N LEU A 44 1.34 -6.19 -7.79
CA LEU A 44 -0.09 -6.03 -7.62
C LEU A 44 -0.62 -6.82 -6.41
N ASP A 45 -0.20 -8.08 -6.26
CA ASP A 45 -0.60 -8.97 -5.16
C ASP A 45 -0.22 -8.42 -3.77
N GLN A 46 0.96 -7.81 -3.64
CA GLN A 46 1.40 -7.16 -2.41
C GLN A 46 0.52 -5.94 -2.07
N LEU A 47 0.09 -5.17 -3.08
CA LEU A 47 -0.80 -4.02 -2.87
C LEU A 47 -2.19 -4.47 -2.42
N GLU A 48 -2.72 -5.52 -3.03
CA GLU A 48 -4.01 -6.11 -2.64
C GLU A 48 -3.96 -6.65 -1.21
N GLU A 49 -2.91 -7.35 -0.83
CA GLU A 49 -2.77 -7.83 0.55
C GLU A 49 -2.63 -6.69 1.55
N PHE A 50 -1.93 -5.63 1.15
CA PHE A 50 -1.81 -4.42 1.96
C PHE A 50 -3.16 -3.73 2.19
N LEU A 51 -4.01 -3.62 1.15
CA LEU A 51 -5.38 -3.11 1.25
C LEU A 51 -6.22 -3.95 2.21
N ARG A 52 -6.22 -5.28 2.03
CA ARG A 52 -6.93 -6.19 2.93
C ARG A 52 -6.50 -6.01 4.38
N ARG A 53 -5.20 -5.81 4.63
CA ARG A 53 -4.68 -5.54 5.98
C ARG A 53 -5.19 -4.21 6.56
N ILE A 54 -5.30 -3.16 5.74
CA ILE A 54 -5.88 -1.88 6.15
C ILE A 54 -7.36 -2.04 6.53
N GLU A 55 -8.13 -2.74 5.68
CA GLU A 55 -9.56 -2.97 5.89
C GLU A 55 -9.82 -3.77 7.18
N ARG A 56 -9.08 -4.86 7.40
CA ARG A 56 -9.16 -5.65 8.64
C ARG A 56 -8.82 -4.81 9.89
N SER A 57 -7.83 -3.94 9.79
CA SER A 57 -7.45 -3.04 10.89
C SER A 57 -8.56 -2.02 11.22
N ARG A 58 -9.25 -1.50 10.20
CA ARG A 58 -10.43 -0.63 10.39
C ARG A 58 -11.60 -1.38 11.03
N ALA A 59 -11.92 -2.58 10.56
CA ALA A 59 -13.00 -3.40 11.12
C ALA A 59 -12.79 -3.70 12.61
N ARG A 60 -11.57 -4.09 12.99
CA ARG A 60 -11.21 -4.36 14.40
C ARG A 60 -11.34 -3.12 15.29
N LYS A 61 -11.05 -1.92 14.77
CA LYS A 61 -11.27 -0.66 15.50
C LYS A 61 -12.75 -0.31 15.66
N SER A 62 -13.60 -0.70 14.71
CA SER A 62 -15.05 -0.46 14.78
C SER A 62 -15.70 -1.30 15.89
N SER A 63 -15.37 -2.59 15.97
CA SER A 63 -15.90 -3.49 17.01
C SER A 63 -15.49 -3.05 18.43
N LYS A 64 -14.22 -2.64 18.63
CA LYS A 64 -13.74 -2.16 19.94
C LYS A 64 -14.44 -0.91 20.48
N LYS A 65 -15.16 -0.15 19.65
CA LYS A 65 -15.88 1.06 20.10
C LYS A 65 -17.29 0.74 20.62
N ILE A 66 -17.81 -0.46 20.35
CA ILE A 66 -19.17 -0.86 20.72
C ILE A 66 -19.19 -1.43 22.14
N ASP A 67 -18.12 -2.09 22.58
CA ASP A 67 -17.99 -2.72 23.91
C ASP A 67 -17.55 -1.75 25.03
N VAL A 68 -17.78 -0.43 24.87
CA VAL A 68 -17.49 0.57 25.91
C VAL A 68 -18.79 1.28 26.28
N PHE A 69 -19.70 0.54 26.91
CA PHE A 69 -20.80 1.06 27.73
C PHE A 69 -21.17 0.01 28.78
#